data_AF-A0A7Y6ZJG3-F1
#
_entry.id   AF-A0A7Y6ZJG3-F1
#
_cell.length_a   1.000
_cell.length_b   1.000
_cell.length_c   1.000
_cell.angle_alpha   90.00
_cell.angle_beta   90.00
_cell.angle_gamma   90.00
#
_symmetry.space_group_name_H-M   'P 1'
#
loop_
_entity.id
_entity.type
_entity.pdbx_description
1 polymer ?
#
loop_
_entity_poly.entity_id
_entity_poly.type
_entity_poly.pdbx_seq_one_letter_code
_entity_poly.pdbx_strand_id
1 'polypeptide(L)'
;MPAQSLELILGRQFVDTLSLPAFLVDPEGNLLFYNEPAEVIFGLNFGETGGMRVEEWATIFTPYDDQGNPLAPEELPLVKTLQDLKPNSGSFYIHSLSGKEIHIEVTSFPIIARQDRFLGAMAIFWKIDP
;
A
#
# COMPACT_ATOMS: atom_id res chain seq x y z
N MET A 1 10.34 -20.23 10.51
CA MET A 1 9.87 -19.13 9.65
C MET A 1 10.82 -19.07 8.46
N PRO A 2 10.34 -19.13 7.21
CA PRO A 2 11.25 -18.94 6.08
C PRO A 2 11.90 -17.57 6.20
N ALA A 3 13.20 -17.49 5.94
CA ALA A 3 13.91 -16.21 5.94
C ALA A 3 13.27 -15.30 4.90
N GLN A 4 12.97 -14.06 5.29
CA GLN A 4 12.45 -13.05 4.37
C GLN A 4 13.46 -12.83 3.24
N SER A 5 12.98 -12.81 1.99
CA SER A 5 13.85 -12.61 0.81
C SER A 5 14.64 -11.31 0.92
N LEU A 6 15.90 -11.31 0.46
CA LEU A 6 16.79 -10.14 0.50
C LEU A 6 16.13 -8.91 -0.14
N GLU A 7 15.42 -9.09 -1.26
CA GLU A 7 14.71 -8.03 -1.96
C GLU A 7 13.64 -7.36 -1.09
N LEU A 8 12.94 -8.12 -0.25
CA LEU A 8 11.96 -7.56 0.69
C LEU A 8 12.63 -6.86 1.87
N ILE A 9 13.78 -7.36 2.34
CA ILE A 9 14.57 -6.69 3.38
C ILE A 9 15.07 -5.34 2.86
N LEU A 10 15.64 -5.30 1.65
CA LEU A 10 16.10 -4.08 1.01
C LEU A 10 14.93 -3.15 0.66
N GLY A 11 13.82 -3.71 0.17
CA GLY A 11 12.60 -2.95 -0.10
C GLY A 11 12.07 -2.26 1.16
N ARG A 12 12.09 -2.95 2.30
CA ARG A 12 11.69 -2.37 3.59
C ARG A 12 12.62 -1.23 4.00
N GLN A 13 13.93 -1.44 3.92
CA GLN A 13 14.91 -0.39 4.23
C GLN A 13 14.76 0.82 3.32
N PHE A 14 14.50 0.59 2.02
CA PHE A 14 14.24 1.66 1.08
C PHE A 14 13.01 2.47 1.49
N VAL A 15 11.87 1.80 1.71
CA VAL A 15 10.61 2.44 2.13
C VAL A 15 10.77 3.23 3.43
N ASP A 16 11.48 2.68 4.40
CA ASP A 16 11.76 3.33 5.69
C ASP A 16 12.55 4.65 5.54
N THR A 17 13.41 4.76 4.53
CA THR A 17 14.20 5.97 4.26
C THR A 17 13.48 7.02 3.39
N LEU A 18 12.31 6.69 2.83
CA LEU A 18 11.58 7.62 1.97
C LEU A 18 10.86 8.70 2.78
N SER A 19 10.93 9.93 2.29
CA SER A 19 10.07 11.03 2.77
C SER A 19 8.65 10.97 2.22
N LEU A 20 8.41 10.18 1.17
CA LEU A 20 7.08 9.92 0.64
C LEU A 20 6.43 8.74 1.37
N PRO A 21 5.11 8.77 1.58
CA PRO A 21 4.41 7.68 2.23
C PRO A 21 4.36 6.47 1.30
N ALA A 22 4.79 5.33 1.83
CA ALA A 22 4.96 4.11 1.08
C ALA A 22 4.78 2.88 1.95
N PHE A 23 4.36 1.78 1.32
CA PHE A 23 4.14 0.50 2.00
C PHE A 23 4.49 -0.69 1.11
N LEU A 24 4.62 -1.85 1.76
CA LEU A 24 4.94 -3.15 1.19
C LEU A 24 3.87 -4.16 1.54
N VAL A 25 3.53 -5.01 0.57
CA VAL A 25 2.67 -6.16 0.76
C VAL A 25 3.33 -7.44 0.26
N ASP A 26 2.90 -8.59 0.77
CA ASP A 26 3.26 -9.91 0.26
C ASP A 26 2.42 -10.28 -1.00
N PRO A 27 2.66 -11.45 -1.64
CA PRO A 27 1.89 -11.88 -2.80
C PRO A 27 0.39 -12.01 -2.56
N GLU A 28 -0.02 -12.31 -1.33
CA GLU A 28 -1.42 -12.42 -0.91
C GLU A 28 -2.06 -11.05 -0.63
N GLY A 29 -1.27 -9.96 -0.63
CA GLY A 29 -1.73 -8.60 -0.35
C GLY A 29 -1.74 -8.24 1.14
N ASN A 30 -1.16 -9.07 2.00
CA ASN A 30 -1.00 -8.72 3.42
C ASN A 30 0.06 -7.63 3.57
N LEU A 31 -0.25 -6.64 4.41
CA LEU A 31 0.64 -5.54 4.72
C LEU A 31 1.86 -6.03 5.52
N LEU A 32 3.04 -5.89 4.95
CA LEU A 32 4.31 -6.26 5.58
C LEU A 32 4.95 -5.09 6.34
N PHE A 33 4.81 -3.87 5.80
CA PHE A 33 5.44 -2.67 6.34
C PHE A 33 4.85 -1.41 5.72
N TYR A 34 4.82 -0.31 6.47
CA TYR A 34 4.66 1.05 5.94
C TYR A 34 5.49 2.03 6.78
N ASN A 35 5.93 3.12 6.16
CA ASN A 35 6.83 4.09 6.79
C ASN A 35 6.10 5.19 7.58
N GLU A 36 6.86 6.00 8.35
CA GLU A 36 6.32 7.09 9.18
C GLU A 36 5.45 8.10 8.39
N PRO A 37 5.82 8.57 7.18
CA PRO A 37 4.93 9.42 6.40
C PRO A 37 3.57 8.78 6.08
N ALA A 38 3.54 7.45 5.87
CA ALA A 38 2.30 6.72 5.67
C ALA A 38 1.47 6.66 6.97
N GLU A 39 2.09 6.51 8.14
CA GLU A 39 1.42 6.60 9.45
C GLU A 39 0.63 7.91 9.60
N VAL A 40 1.19 9.03 9.13
CA VAL A 40 0.54 10.35 9.21
C VAL A 40 -0.71 10.43 8.34
N ILE A 41 -0.72 9.79 7.17
CA ILE A 41 -1.90 9.77 6.29
C ILE A 41 -2.95 8.79 6.82
N PHE A 42 -2.50 7.64 7.31
CA PHE A 42 -3.34 6.56 7.79
C PHE A 42 -3.93 6.86 9.18
N GLY A 43 -3.21 7.62 10.01
CA GLY A 43 -3.55 7.85 11.41
C GLY A 43 -3.25 6.63 12.30
N LEU A 44 -2.39 5.71 11.86
CA LEU A 44 -2.03 4.47 12.56
C LEU A 44 -0.51 4.30 12.61
N ASN A 45 0.03 4.05 13.79
CA ASN A 45 1.45 3.74 13.95
C ASN A 45 1.75 2.27 13.63
N PHE A 46 2.71 2.00 12.76
CA PHE A 46 3.06 0.63 12.37
C PHE A 46 3.64 -0.16 13.55
N GLY A 47 4.34 0.51 14.48
CA GLY A 47 4.87 -0.12 15.69
C GLY A 47 3.77 -0.66 16.62
N GLU A 48 2.57 -0.09 16.56
CA GLU A 48 1.40 -0.55 17.35
C GLU A 48 0.61 -1.63 16.62
N THR A 49 0.45 -1.52 15.31
CA THR A 49 -0.39 -2.45 14.52
C THR A 49 0.37 -3.64 13.97
N GLY A 50 1.66 -3.48 13.67
CA GLY A 50 2.46 -4.46 12.94
C GLY A 50 1.97 -4.69 11.50
N GLY A 51 2.37 -5.82 10.94
CA GLY A 51 1.83 -6.30 9.67
C GLY A 51 0.38 -6.76 9.82
N MET A 52 -0.42 -6.54 8.78
CA MET A 52 -1.87 -6.79 8.80
C MET A 52 -2.26 -7.71 7.65
N ARG A 53 -3.30 -8.51 7.85
CA ARG A 53 -3.88 -9.29 6.75
C ARG A 53 -4.63 -8.38 5.79
N VAL A 54 -4.74 -8.81 4.53
CA VAL A 54 -5.44 -8.03 3.50
C VAL A 54 -6.87 -7.67 3.90
N GLU A 55 -7.59 -8.54 4.62
CA GLU A 55 -8.96 -8.26 5.04
C GLU A 55 -9.03 -7.16 6.10
N GLU A 56 -8.07 -7.13 7.03
CA GLU A 56 -7.98 -6.10 8.07
C GLU A 56 -7.54 -4.78 7.45
N TRP A 57 -6.51 -4.82 6.59
CA TRP A 57 -6.03 -3.67 5.84
C TRP A 57 -7.12 -3.01 5.00
N ALA A 58 -7.92 -3.81 4.28
CA ALA A 58 -9.04 -3.33 3.47
C ALA A 58 -10.19 -2.73 4.29
N THR A 59 -10.35 -3.12 5.56
CA THR A 59 -11.36 -2.50 6.43
C THR A 59 -10.94 -1.14 6.97
N ILE A 60 -9.63 -0.95 7.16
CA ILE A 60 -9.08 0.33 7.63
C ILE A 60 -9.09 1.35 6.49
N PHE A 61 -8.82 0.91 5.25
CA PHE A 61 -8.82 1.74 4.05
C PHE A 61 -9.99 1.39 3.16
N THR A 62 -11.10 2.13 3.30
CA THR A 62 -12.22 2.08 2.37
C THR A 62 -12.07 3.20 1.33
N PRO A 63 -11.62 2.88 0.10
CA PRO A 63 -11.46 3.86 -0.96
C PRO A 63 -12.81 4.19 -1.63
N TYR A 64 -12.97 5.43 -2.07
CA TYR A 64 -14.17 5.89 -2.78
C TYR A 64 -13.83 6.85 -3.93
N ASP A 65 -14.76 6.96 -4.86
CA ASP A 65 -14.69 7.84 -6.03
C ASP A 65 -15.03 9.31 -5.70
N ASP A 66 -15.00 10.17 -6.71
CA ASP A 66 -15.33 11.60 -6.61
C ASP A 66 -16.81 11.89 -6.28
N GLN A 67 -17.67 10.88 -6.42
CA GLN A 67 -19.10 10.92 -6.11
C GLN A 67 -19.41 10.33 -4.73
N GLY A 68 -18.40 9.85 -3.99
CA GLY A 68 -18.56 9.23 -2.68
C GLY A 68 -19.01 7.77 -2.72
N ASN A 69 -18.94 7.10 -3.87
CA ASN A 69 -19.23 5.68 -3.98
C ASN A 69 -17.99 4.85 -3.63
N PRO A 70 -18.11 3.77 -2.85
CA PRO A 70 -17.00 2.86 -2.60
C PRO A 70 -16.45 2.28 -3.90
N LEU A 71 -15.12 2.31 -4.05
CA LEU A 71 -14.45 1.66 -5.17
C LEU A 71 -14.43 0.15 -4.96
N ALA A 72 -14.65 -0.59 -6.04
CA ALA A 72 -14.49 -2.04 -6.01
C ALA A 72 -13.00 -2.38 -5.80
N PRO A 73 -12.65 -3.40 -4.99
CA PRO A 73 -11.25 -3.77 -4.75
C PRO A 73 -10.46 -3.99 -6.05
N GLU A 74 -11.09 -4.53 -7.08
CA GLU A 74 -10.50 -4.81 -8.39
C GLU A 74 -10.10 -3.54 -9.16
N GLU A 75 -10.63 -2.38 -8.77
CA GLU A 75 -10.28 -1.10 -9.39
C GLU A 75 -9.03 -0.48 -8.79
N LEU A 76 -8.63 -0.93 -7.60
CA LEU A 76 -7.50 -0.37 -6.86
C LEU A 76 -6.17 -0.68 -7.54
N PRO A 77 -5.27 0.32 -7.69
CA PRO A 77 -3.98 0.12 -8.34
C PRO A 77 -3.16 -1.03 -7.74
N LEU A 78 -3.14 -1.17 -6.41
CA LEU A 78 -2.42 -2.26 -5.76
C LEU A 78 -2.98 -3.64 -6.15
N VAL A 79 -4.30 -3.81 -6.15
CA VAL A 79 -4.94 -5.09 -6.46
C VAL A 79 -4.68 -5.46 -7.92
N LYS A 80 -4.79 -4.51 -8.84
CA LYS A 80 -4.41 -4.71 -10.25
C LYS A 80 -2.97 -5.18 -10.39
N THR A 81 -2.03 -4.53 -9.70
CA THR A 81 -0.61 -4.90 -9.69
C THR A 81 -0.37 -6.31 -9.16
N LEU A 82 -1.08 -6.74 -8.12
CA LEU A 82 -0.98 -8.10 -7.60
C LEU A 82 -1.55 -9.15 -8.58
N GLN A 83 -2.56 -8.79 -9.37
CA GLN A 83 -3.22 -9.68 -10.33
C GLN A 83 -2.46 -9.82 -11.65
N ASP A 84 -2.01 -8.70 -12.24
CA ASP A 84 -1.43 -8.67 -13.58
C ASP A 84 0.11 -8.61 -13.60
N LEU A 85 0.72 -8.45 -12.41
CA LEU A 85 2.16 -8.32 -12.21
C LEU A 85 2.78 -7.17 -13.02
N LYS A 86 2.06 -6.04 -13.14
CA LYS A 86 2.53 -4.81 -13.81
C LYS A 86 2.37 -3.60 -12.90
N PRO A 87 3.11 -2.51 -13.15
CA PRO A 87 2.86 -1.24 -12.47
C PRO A 87 1.46 -0.70 -12.80
N ASN A 88 0.75 -0.24 -11.77
CA ASN A 88 -0.54 0.43 -11.91
C ASN A 88 -0.56 1.71 -11.07
N SER A 89 -1.27 2.71 -11.56
CA SER A 89 -1.48 3.97 -10.84
C SER A 89 -2.93 4.44 -10.94
N GLY A 90 -3.31 5.34 -10.06
CA GLY A 90 -4.61 5.99 -10.07
C GLY A 90 -4.83 6.81 -8.81
N SER A 91 -5.85 7.66 -8.86
CA SER A 91 -6.27 8.50 -7.75
C SER A 91 -7.60 8.05 -7.17
N PHE A 92 -7.76 8.20 -5.87
CA PHE A 92 -9.01 7.96 -5.16
C PHE A 92 -8.99 8.66 -3.80
N TYR A 93 -10.16 8.73 -3.17
CA TYR A 93 -10.28 9.31 -1.84
C TYR A 93 -10.23 8.21 -0.77
N ILE A 94 -9.66 8.55 0.39
CA ILE A 94 -9.66 7.72 1.60
C ILE A 94 -10.15 8.51 2.80
N HIS A 95 -10.71 7.82 3.79
CA HIS A 95 -10.96 8.40 5.10
C HIS A 95 -9.78 8.10 6.03
N SER A 96 -9.19 9.12 6.65
CA SER A 96 -8.31 8.90 7.78
C SER A 96 -9.10 8.43 9.00
N LEU A 97 -8.43 7.82 9.98
CA LEU A 97 -9.06 7.51 11.28
C LEU A 97 -9.59 8.74 12.03
N SER A 98 -9.10 9.94 11.68
CA SER A 98 -9.63 11.20 12.19
C SER A 98 -10.90 11.69 11.45
N GLY A 99 -11.43 10.90 10.52
CA GLY A 99 -12.64 11.21 9.74
C GLY A 99 -12.43 12.23 8.63
N LYS A 100 -11.18 12.56 8.29
CA LYS A 100 -10.87 13.51 7.22
C LYS A 100 -10.81 12.79 5.88
N GLU A 101 -11.46 13.36 4.87
CA GLU A 101 -11.34 12.93 3.48
C GLU A 101 -9.99 13.40 2.90
N ILE A 102 -9.27 12.47 2.28
CA ILE A 102 -7.95 12.73 1.71
C ILE A 102 -7.96 12.17 0.29
N HIS A 103 -7.81 13.06 -0.70
CA HIS A 103 -7.58 12.66 -2.08
C HIS A 103 -6.10 12.27 -2.24
N ILE A 104 -5.85 11.06 -2.72
CA ILE A 104 -4.49 10.55 -2.92
C ILE A 104 -4.28 10.08 -4.35
N GLU A 105 -3.05 10.25 -4.85
CA GLU A 105 -2.54 9.52 -6.01
C GLU A 105 -1.75 8.33 -5.47
N VAL A 106 -1.94 7.14 -6.06
CA VAL A 106 -1.21 5.94 -5.70
C VAL A 106 -0.54 5.37 -6.94
N THR A 107 0.73 4.99 -6.81
CA THR A 107 1.43 4.17 -7.80
C THR A 107 1.97 2.93 -7.12
N SER A 108 1.65 1.76 -7.66
CA SER A 108 2.14 0.47 -7.19
C SER A 108 2.92 -0.25 -8.29
N PHE A 109 3.87 -1.08 -7.88
CA PHE A 109 4.64 -1.93 -8.78
C PHE A 109 5.03 -3.26 -8.10
N PRO A 110 5.14 -4.35 -8.86
CA PRO A 110 5.43 -5.66 -8.31
C PRO A 110 6.92 -5.79 -7.96
N ILE A 111 7.22 -6.53 -6.90
CA ILE A 111 8.57 -6.93 -6.51
C ILE A 111 8.78 -8.35 -7.04
N ILE A 112 9.50 -8.46 -8.15
CA ILE A 112 9.85 -9.73 -8.78
C ILE A 112 11.36 -9.93 -8.62
N ALA A 113 11.74 -10.93 -7.82
CA ALA A 113 13.14 -11.29 -7.62
C ALA A 113 13.70 -12.06 -8.83
N ARG A 114 14.99 -12.39 -8.77
CA ARG A 114 15.63 -13.26 -9.77
C ARG A 114 14.84 -14.56 -9.94
N GLN A 115 14.87 -15.12 -11.15
CA GLN A 115 14.11 -16.32 -11.54
C GLN A 115 12.60 -16.12 -11.52
N ASP A 116 12.14 -14.90 -11.82
CA ASP A 116 10.70 -14.54 -11.94
C ASP A 116 9.88 -14.86 -10.69
N ARG A 117 10.53 -14.84 -9.52
CA ARG A 117 9.88 -15.13 -8.25
C ARG A 117 9.17 -13.89 -7.73
N PHE A 118 7.85 -13.90 -7.79
CA PHE A 118 7.01 -12.84 -7.24
C PHE A 118 7.05 -12.84 -5.71
N LEU A 119 7.32 -11.68 -5.12
CA LEU A 119 7.48 -11.49 -3.67
C LEU A 119 6.43 -10.56 -3.05
N GLY A 120 5.50 -10.03 -3.86
CA GLY A 120 4.52 -9.03 -3.46
C GLY A 120 4.71 -7.71 -4.19
N ALA A 121 4.27 -6.61 -3.61
CA ALA A 121 4.28 -5.30 -4.27
C ALA A 121 4.68 -4.17 -3.32
N MET A 122 5.14 -3.07 -3.90
CA MET A 122 5.34 -1.80 -3.22
C MET A 122 4.33 -0.80 -3.75
N ALA A 123 3.81 0.05 -2.88
CA ALA A 123 3.05 1.23 -3.30
C ALA A 123 3.63 2.49 -2.66
N ILE A 124 3.64 3.56 -3.45
CA ILE A 124 3.96 4.92 -3.01
C ILE A 124 2.73 5.75 -3.32
N PHE A 125 2.39 6.66 -2.42
CA PHE A 125 1.24 7.52 -2.58
C PHE A 125 1.54 8.93 -2.09
N TRP A 126 0.68 9.89 -2.40
CA TRP A 126 0.77 11.25 -1.87
C TRP A 126 -0.59 11.93 -1.96
N LYS A 127 -0.78 12.95 -1.13
CA LYS A 127 -1.97 13.79 -1.20
C LYS A 127 -1.94 14.58 -2.50
N ILE A 128 -3.05 14.62 -3.21
CA ILE A 128 -3.26 15.54 -4.30
C ILE A 128 -3.86 16.78 -3.66
N ASP A 129 -3.05 17.81 -3.44
CA ASP A 129 -3.56 19.12 -3.02
C ASP A 129 -4.47 19.68 -4.14
N PRO A 130 -5.60 20.32 -3.80
CA PRO A 130 -6.38 21.10 -4.77
C PRO A 130 -5.64 22.37 -5.24
#